data_AF-A0A2T4D364-F1
#
_entry.id   AF-A0A2T4D364-F1
#
_cell.length_a   1.000
_cell.length_b   1.000
_cell.length_c   1.000
_cell.angle_alpha   90.00
_cell.angle_beta   90.00
_cell.angle_gamma   90.00
#
_symmetry.space_group_name_H-M   'P 1'
#
loop_
_entity.id
_entity.type
_entity.pdbx_description
1 polymer ?
#
loop_
_entity_poly.entity_id
_entity_poly.type
_entity_poly.pdbx_seq_one_letter_code
_entity_poly.pdbx_strand_id
1 'polypeptide(L)' 'NVYVEDRTVDVHIRRLRKAISMHGHDRLVQTVRGVGYRFSHR' A
#
# COMPACT_ATOMS: atom_id res chain seq x y z
N ASN A 1 -21.11 -2.85 1.73
CA ASN A 1 -19.92 -3.21 0.94
C ASN A 1 -19.26 -1.89 0.55
N VAL A 2 -18.16 -1.51 1.20
CA VAL A 2 -17.50 -0.22 0.95
C VAL A 2 -16.84 -0.32 -0.43
N TYR A 3 -17.43 0.31 -1.43
CA TYR A 3 -16.84 0.44 -2.76
C TYR A 3 -15.66 1.39 -2.65
N VAL A 4 -14.45 0.83 -2.57
CA VAL A 4 -13.19 1.57 -2.69
C VAL A 4 -12.78 1.46 -4.16
N GLU A 5 -12.85 2.55 -4.92
CA GLU A 5 -12.34 2.54 -6.30
C GLU A 5 -10.84 2.21 -6.29
N ASP A 6 -10.36 1.37 -7.21
CA ASP A 6 -8.94 0.99 -7.31
C ASP A 6 -7.99 2.21 -7.33
N ARG A 7 -8.43 3.32 -7.95
CA ARG A 7 -7.68 4.59 -7.99
C ARG A 7 -7.57 5.25 -6.62
N THR A 8 -8.54 5.05 -5.73
CA THR A 8 -8.46 5.53 -4.35
C THR A 8 -7.52 4.67 -3.51
N VAL A 9 -7.47 3.34 -3.75
CA VAL A 9 -6.49 2.43 -3.12
C VAL A 9 -5.06 2.87 -3.41
N ASP A 10 -4.74 3.15 -4.67
CA ASP A 10 -3.40 3.61 -5.09
C ASP A 10 -2.96 4.87 -4.31
N VAL A 11 -3.87 5.83 -4.13
CA VAL A 11 -3.61 7.07 -3.38
C VAL A 11 -3.34 6.77 -1.91
N HIS A 12 -4.13 5.87 -1.31
CA HIS A 12 -4.00 5.52 0.10
C HIS A 12 -2.70 4.76 0.34
N ILE A 13 -2.34 3.82 -0.55
CA ILE A 13 -1.07 3.10 -0.49
C ILE A 13 0.12 4.03 -0.67
N ARG A 14 0.04 5.01 -1.58
CA ARG A 14 1.10 6.01 -1.76
C ARG A 14 1.29 6.86 -0.51
N ARG A 15 0.19 7.33 0.11
CA ARG A 15 0.23 8.10 1.36
C ARG A 15 0.80 7.27 2.51
N LEU A 16 0.35 6.02 2.66
CA LEU A 16 0.84 5.09 3.67
C LEU A 16 2.34 4.84 3.52
N ARG A 17 2.81 4.50 2.31
CA ARG A 17 4.25 4.31 2.04
C ARG A 17 5.07 5.53 2.42
N LYS A 18 4.60 6.73 2.09
CA LYS A 18 5.29 7.98 2.45
C LYS A 18 5.37 8.17 3.98
N ALA A 19 4.29 7.90 4.70
CA ALA A 19 4.25 8.04 6.15
C ALA A 19 5.19 7.04 6.86
N ILE A 20 5.20 5.77 6.45
CA ILE A 20 6.02 4.73 7.08
C ILE A 20 7.48 4.73 6.61
N SER A 21 7.76 5.32 5.43
CA SER A 21 9.13 5.48 4.91
C SER A 21 10.00 6.33 5.82
N MET A 22 9.43 7.27 6.58
CA MET A 22 10.17 8.06 7.58
C MET A 22 10.86 7.20 8.65
N HIS A 23 10.35 5.98 8.87
CA HIS A 23 10.90 5.01 9.80
C HIS A 23 11.64 3.86 9.10
N GLY A 24 11.90 3.96 7.79
CA GLY A 24 12.57 2.91 7.00
C GLY A 24 11.69 1.67 6.73
N HIS A 25 10.36 1.82 6.83
CA HIS A 25 9.40 0.71 6.71
C HIS A 25 8.66 0.65 5.36
N ASP A 26 9.13 1.36 4.34
CA ASP A 26 8.53 1.40 3.00
C ASP A 26 8.37 0.00 2.38
N ARG A 27 9.32 -0.89 2.67
CA ARG A 27 9.37 -2.28 2.17
C ARG A 27 8.26 -3.18 2.71
N LEU A 28 7.56 -2.76 3.77
CA LEU A 28 6.46 -3.53 4.36
C LEU A 28 5.22 -3.54 3.46
N VAL A 29 5.06 -2.58 2.56
CA VAL A 29 3.92 -2.57 1.63
C VAL A 29 4.39 -2.94 0.23
N GLN A 30 4.05 -4.13 -0.23
CA GLN A 30 4.50 -4.69 -1.50
C GLN A 30 3.41 -4.63 -2.56
N THR A 31 3.81 -4.40 -3.82
CA THR A 31 2.91 -4.49 -4.97
C THR A 31 2.92 -5.92 -5.50
N VAL A 32 1.74 -6.52 -5.60
CA VAL A 32 1.53 -7.83 -6.22
C VAL A 32 0.92 -7.59 -7.60
N ARG A 33 1.71 -7.85 -8.65
CA ARG A 33 1.29 -7.58 -10.04
C ARG A 33 0.00 -8.33 -10.37
N GLY A 34 -1.00 -7.60 -10.87
CA GLY A 34 -2.29 -8.16 -11.26
C GLY A 34 -3.24 -8.50 -10.09
N VAL A 35 -2.86 -8.19 -8.85
CA VAL A 35 -3.69 -8.46 -7.65
C VAL A 35 -3.91 -7.20 -6.81
N GLY A 36 -2.85 -6.40 -6.60
CA GLY A 36 -2.94 -5.18 -5.79
C GLY A 36 -1.76 -5.04 -4.83
N TYR A 37 -2.04 -4.86 -3.54
CA TYR A 37 -1.04 -4.58 -2.51
C TYR A 37 -1.15 -5.56 -1.34
N ARG A 38 -0.01 -5.91 -0.74
CA ARG A 38 0.04 -6.73 0.46
C ARG A 38 0.98 -6.15 1.50
N PHE A 39 0.74 -6.50 2.76
CA PHE A 39 1.71 -6.28 3.82
C PHE A 39 2.72 -7.44 3.85
N SER A 40 4.01 -7.12 3.94
CA SER A 40 5.06 -8.10 4.14
C SER A 40 5.09 -8.49 5.60
N HIS A 41 4.66 -9.72 5.88
CA HIS A 41 5.11 -10.43 7.07
C HIS A 41 6.62 -10.67 6.86
N ARG A 42 7.46 -10.46 7.88
CA ARG A 42 8.85 -10.90 7.80
C ARG A 42 8.93 -12.41 7.58
#